data_AF-A0A6P8ATQ7-F1
#
_entry.id   AF-A0A6P8ATQ7-F1
#
_cell.length_a   1.000
_cell.length_b   1.000
_cell.length_c   1.000
_cell.angle_alpha   90.00
_cell.angle_beta   90.00
_cell.angle_gamma   90.00
#
_symmetry.space_group_name_H-M   'P 1'
#
loop_
_entity.id
_entity.type
_entity.pdbx_description
1 polymer ?
#
loop_
_entity_poly.entity_id
_entity_poly.type
_entity_poly.pdbx_seq_one_letter_code
_entity_poly.pdbx_strand_id
1 'polypeptide(L)'
;MRPTLLTAALAVAPAIAYPGMGTPEQNKQVRAAMAAGENYHDKLVRDITQASAKIRQPRQCGKRCEGDAEETDQDGDEEFDGNDGGRDPDENHQLDSLELIGDLIGMPNNKLSSTGFAIKELLTTTGGAPESGEAYRDGELAARGTPACAKDTCCIWKYIADDMVPTFRGTSGRCTDLARAAIRMGFHDAGGWSKSTGRLGGADGSLILAPEEIERSDNRGLEDIVAQTKKWHAQYSKYGVGMADLVQFAANVATVVCPLGPRVRTFIGRKDSSVPAPKGLLPPVDGSADFLIELFRNKTIEPHGLTALIGAHTTSQQRFVDPSRAGDPQDSTPGVWDILFYQQTLNQTVTPERVFKFQSDVVLSQHPLIKQEFSLFAAKDNGQSHWNFDYAREYIRLSLLGVYNINNLTECTKSLPPRTKTFTAPDEDLIKNWLEGRKGAVADAAKKIMNGDSLNGSKGVLGLVTGVLGKLTGRRLHGKAPVRADDLSVGNVTVGVAGEGDELVGPVCDAPGGEAVARTELAAPAARDLVRAADDTVDAGLRGQGRRVDLVAAVGAVEAELDLADRVGRIAGPLEVVDGPGGRGGGDWGGGGGGGQEGDEGGG
;
A
#
# COMPACT_ATOMS: atom_id res chain seq x y z
N MET A 1 58.90 23.73 14.97
CA MET A 1 58.49 22.74 13.94
C MET A 1 57.01 22.93 13.64
N ARG A 2 56.68 23.25 12.39
CA ARG A 2 55.37 23.15 11.71
C ARG A 2 55.60 22.18 10.51
N PRO A 3 54.60 21.65 9.78
CA PRO A 3 53.17 21.34 10.07
C PRO A 3 52.72 19.99 9.41
N THR A 4 51.40 19.83 9.13
CA THR A 4 50.65 18.85 8.26
C THR A 4 50.23 17.49 8.86
N LEU A 5 49.09 16.85 8.54
CA LEU A 5 47.71 17.15 8.09
C LEU A 5 47.02 15.74 8.01
N LEU A 6 45.69 15.68 7.86
CA LEU A 6 44.86 14.52 7.46
C LEU A 6 44.55 13.43 8.53
N THR A 7 43.33 12.93 8.75
CA THR A 7 42.05 13.09 8.03
C THR A 7 40.88 12.71 8.94
N ALA A 8 39.87 13.57 9.01
CA ALA A 8 38.51 13.21 9.39
C ALA A 8 37.84 12.51 8.20
N ALA A 9 37.30 11.30 8.41
CA ALA A 9 36.51 10.58 7.43
C ALA A 9 35.30 9.93 8.12
N LEU A 10 34.28 10.75 8.40
CA LEU A 10 32.89 10.32 8.48
C LEU A 10 32.09 11.30 7.63
N ALA A 11 31.11 10.77 6.90
CA ALA A 11 30.19 11.46 5.98
C ALA A 11 30.69 11.67 4.55
N VAL A 12 30.76 10.57 3.78
CA VAL A 12 30.39 10.60 2.36
C VAL A 12 29.57 9.34 2.04
N ALA A 13 28.24 9.49 2.01
CA ALA A 13 27.36 8.76 1.11
C ALA A 13 26.22 9.73 0.71
N PRO A 14 25.88 9.81 -0.59
CA PRO A 14 25.30 11.02 -1.16
C PRO A 14 23.78 11.03 -1.07
N ALA A 15 23.22 12.11 -0.52
CA ALA A 15 21.87 12.53 -0.87
C ALA A 15 21.90 12.95 -2.34
N ILE A 16 21.29 12.14 -3.20
CA ILE A 16 20.83 12.56 -4.51
C ILE A 16 19.74 13.60 -4.24
N ALA A 17 20.14 14.86 -4.18
CA ALA A 17 19.22 15.98 -4.18
C ALA A 17 18.67 16.13 -5.60
N TYR A 18 17.36 16.00 -5.74
CA TYR A 18 16.59 16.43 -6.90
C TYR A 18 16.99 17.88 -7.29
N PRO A 19 17.46 18.15 -8.52
CA PRO A 19 17.65 19.50 -8.99
C PRO A 19 16.32 20.03 -9.55
N GLY A 20 15.77 21.12 -9.00
CA GLY A 20 14.64 21.78 -9.67
C GLY A 20 13.88 22.90 -8.95
N MET A 21 13.96 23.07 -7.63
CA MET A 21 13.02 23.97 -6.91
C MET A 21 13.65 25.23 -6.31
N GLY A 22 14.58 25.88 -7.00
CA GLY A 22 15.15 27.16 -6.54
C GLY A 22 15.66 28.03 -7.68
N THR A 23 15.48 29.34 -7.54
CA THR A 23 16.02 30.34 -8.48
C THR A 23 17.56 30.24 -8.57
N PRO A 24 18.18 30.67 -9.68
CA PRO A 24 19.63 30.64 -9.84
C PRO A 24 20.40 31.31 -8.69
N GLU A 25 19.83 32.39 -8.12
CA GLU A 25 20.43 33.11 -7.00
C GLU A 25 20.35 32.31 -5.68
N GLN A 26 19.25 31.59 -5.44
CA GLN A 26 19.12 30.69 -4.29
C GLN A 26 20.10 29.50 -4.42
N ASN A 27 20.24 28.94 -5.62
CA ASN A 27 21.22 27.87 -5.87
C ASN A 27 22.67 28.34 -5.72
N LYS A 28 22.95 29.61 -6.03
CA LYS A 28 24.26 30.24 -5.81
C LYS A 28 24.55 30.49 -4.33
N GLN A 29 23.55 30.90 -3.56
CA GLN A 29 23.65 31.06 -2.10
C GLN A 29 23.87 29.70 -1.39
N VAL A 30 23.18 28.66 -1.84
CA VAL A 30 23.38 27.28 -1.32
C VAL A 30 24.78 26.77 -1.64
N ARG A 31 25.30 26.99 -2.86
CA ARG A 31 26.69 26.63 -3.22
C ARG A 31 27.73 27.41 -2.42
N ALA A 32 27.50 28.70 -2.17
CA ALA A 32 28.38 29.53 -1.35
C ALA A 32 28.38 29.10 0.13
N ALA A 33 27.23 28.69 0.66
CA ALA A 33 27.12 28.16 2.03
C ALA A 33 27.82 26.80 2.17
N MET A 34 27.69 25.92 1.17
CA MET A 34 28.39 24.62 1.12
C MET A 34 29.92 24.79 1.04
N ALA A 35 30.41 25.82 0.35
CA ALA A 35 31.84 26.12 0.23
C ALA A 35 32.45 26.70 1.52
N ALA A 36 31.63 27.25 2.42
CA ALA A 36 32.08 27.89 3.66
C ALA A 36 32.13 26.96 4.88
N GLY A 37 31.58 25.73 4.79
CA GLY A 37 31.64 24.74 5.86
C GLY A 37 30.95 25.13 7.17
N GLU A 38 30.01 26.08 7.14
CA GLU A 38 29.21 26.45 8.31
C GLU A 38 27.88 25.67 8.35
N ASN A 39 27.50 25.19 9.54
CA ASN A 39 26.23 24.52 9.80
C ASN A 39 25.05 25.46 9.49
N TYR A 40 24.24 25.08 8.50
CA TYR A 40 23.11 25.87 7.98
C TYR A 40 22.14 26.29 9.09
N HIS A 41 21.96 25.44 10.11
CA HIS A 41 21.10 25.72 11.24
C HIS A 41 21.62 26.90 12.10
N ASP A 42 22.92 26.95 12.36
CA ASP A 42 23.52 27.99 13.22
C ASP A 42 23.54 29.35 12.52
N LYS A 43 23.71 29.37 11.20
CA LYS A 43 23.58 30.60 10.41
C LYS A 43 22.13 31.09 10.38
N LEU A 44 21.16 30.21 10.15
CA LEU A 44 19.74 30.56 10.11
C LEU A 44 19.25 31.12 11.46
N VAL A 45 19.61 30.48 12.57
CA VAL A 45 19.25 30.95 13.92
C VAL A 45 19.88 32.31 14.21
N ARG A 46 21.14 32.52 13.81
CA ARG A 46 21.85 33.80 13.99
C ARG A 46 21.28 34.92 13.12
N ASP A 47 20.91 34.63 11.88
CA ASP A 47 20.31 35.60 10.94
C ASP A 47 18.90 36.00 11.41
N ILE A 48 18.09 35.04 11.88
CA ILE A 48 16.78 35.31 12.50
C ILE A 48 16.92 36.13 13.79
N THR A 49 17.93 35.83 14.62
CA THR A 49 18.22 36.57 15.86
C THR A 49 18.70 38.00 15.56
N GLN A 50 19.49 38.21 14.50
CA GLN A 50 19.90 39.55 14.07
C GLN A 50 18.78 40.36 13.40
N ALA A 51 17.89 39.69 12.66
CA ALA A 51 16.73 40.32 12.03
C ALA A 51 15.72 40.80 13.08
N SER A 52 15.47 39.98 14.11
CA SER A 52 14.57 40.32 15.23
C SER A 52 15.14 41.43 16.13
N ALA A 53 16.46 41.52 16.31
CA ALA A 53 17.10 42.62 17.05
C ALA A 53 17.01 43.99 16.36
N LYS A 54 16.66 44.05 15.06
CA LYS A 54 16.50 45.31 14.30
C LYS A 54 15.07 45.86 14.31
N ILE A 55 14.10 45.12 14.89
CA ILE A 55 12.72 45.59 15.03
C ILE A 55 12.66 46.54 16.24
N ARG A 56 12.69 47.85 15.97
CA ARG A 56 12.44 48.88 16.99
C ARG A 56 10.97 48.84 17.40
N GLN A 57 10.71 48.69 18.70
CA GLN A 57 9.37 48.88 19.27
C GLN A 57 8.83 50.28 18.98
N PRO A 58 7.53 50.45 18.63
CA PRO A 58 6.95 51.76 18.45
C PRO A 58 6.81 52.49 19.79
N ARG A 59 7.15 53.78 19.77
CA ARG A 59 7.09 54.72 20.89
C ARG A 59 5.64 54.93 21.34
N GLN A 60 5.39 54.82 22.64
CA GLN A 60 4.23 55.43 23.29
C GLN A 60 4.28 56.95 23.10
N CYS A 61 3.17 57.54 22.65
CA CYS A 61 2.96 58.99 22.71
C CYS A 61 1.69 59.28 23.49
N GLY A 62 1.84 60.06 24.57
CA GLY A 62 0.74 60.56 25.39
C GLY A 62 0.35 61.98 25.00
N LYS A 63 -0.97 62.20 24.99
CA LYS A 63 -1.74 63.44 25.27
C LYS A 63 -1.55 64.71 24.39
N ARG A 64 -2.68 65.05 23.76
CA ARG A 64 -3.47 66.33 23.85
C ARG A 64 -3.50 67.23 22.59
N CYS A 65 -4.73 67.47 22.11
CA CYS A 65 -5.42 68.73 21.71
C CYS A 65 -6.61 68.33 20.80
N GLU A 66 -7.86 68.35 21.26
CA GLU A 66 -8.86 69.46 21.17
C GLU A 66 -9.22 69.87 19.72
N GLY A 67 -10.53 69.79 19.38
CA GLY A 67 -11.11 70.37 18.18
C GLY A 67 -12.37 69.65 17.68
N ASP A 68 -13.51 70.31 17.82
CA ASP A 68 -14.88 69.89 17.51
C ASP A 68 -15.19 69.79 15.99
N ALA A 69 -16.22 69.01 15.64
CA ALA A 69 -17.37 69.36 14.78
C ALA A 69 -17.82 68.25 13.79
N GLU A 70 -19.09 67.89 13.95
CA GLU A 70 -20.17 67.55 12.99
C GLU A 70 -19.99 66.57 11.80
N GLU A 71 -21.04 65.73 11.70
CA GLU A 71 -21.62 64.95 10.59
C GLU A 71 -21.15 65.24 9.16
N THR A 72 -20.98 64.17 8.37
CA THR A 72 -21.88 63.83 7.25
C THR A 72 -21.60 62.41 6.73
N ASP A 73 -22.66 61.64 6.51
CA ASP A 73 -22.70 60.45 5.65
C ASP A 73 -22.29 60.80 4.22
N GLN A 74 -21.47 59.96 3.58
CA GLN A 74 -21.54 59.71 2.14
C GLN A 74 -20.78 58.45 1.74
N ASP A 75 -21.52 57.59 1.03
CA ASP A 75 -21.03 56.45 0.27
C ASP A 75 -19.93 56.87 -0.73
N GLY A 76 -18.91 56.04 -0.88
CA GLY A 76 -17.85 56.25 -1.86
C GLY A 76 -16.89 55.07 -1.89
N ASP A 77 -17.23 54.07 -2.69
CA ASP A 77 -16.36 53.27 -3.55
C ASP A 77 -14.84 53.37 -3.26
N GLU A 78 -14.31 52.49 -2.40
CA GLU A 78 -12.86 52.27 -2.31
C GLU A 78 -12.46 50.99 -3.06
N GLU A 79 -12.01 51.26 -4.28
CA GLU A 79 -10.95 50.60 -5.05
C GLU A 79 -10.11 49.58 -4.25
N PHE A 80 -10.22 48.32 -4.64
CA PHE A 80 -9.39 47.22 -4.16
C PHE A 80 -7.96 47.39 -4.67
N ASP A 81 -7.14 48.10 -3.90
CA ASP A 81 -5.70 48.20 -4.17
C ASP A 81 -5.02 46.87 -3.79
N GLY A 82 -4.66 46.14 -4.85
CA GLY A 82 -3.92 44.89 -4.79
C GLY A 82 -2.55 45.06 -4.16
N ASN A 83 -2.36 44.39 -3.03
CA ASN A 83 -1.06 43.87 -2.62
C ASN A 83 -1.24 42.46 -2.04
N ASP A 84 -1.77 41.57 -2.87
CA ASP A 84 -1.77 40.12 -2.61
C ASP A 84 -0.38 39.57 -2.94
N GLY A 85 0.49 39.60 -1.94
CA GLY A 85 1.67 38.77 -1.92
C GLY A 85 1.24 37.30 -1.78
N GLY A 86 1.03 36.64 -2.92
CA GLY A 86 1.01 35.19 -3.09
C GLY A 86 0.45 34.40 -1.91
N ARG A 87 -0.87 34.47 -1.71
CA ARG A 87 -1.58 33.54 -0.83
C ARG A 87 -1.57 32.14 -1.45
N ASP A 88 -1.14 31.16 -0.67
CA ASP A 88 -1.31 29.74 -0.99
C ASP A 88 -2.81 29.44 -1.11
N PRO A 89 -3.31 28.87 -2.21
CA PRO A 89 -4.74 28.57 -2.37
C PRO A 89 -5.31 27.59 -1.32
N ASP A 90 -4.46 26.98 -0.49
CA ASP A 90 -4.83 26.06 0.61
C ASP A 90 -4.98 26.75 1.99
N GLU A 91 -4.91 28.08 2.11
CA GLU A 91 -4.98 28.80 3.41
C GLU A 91 -6.37 28.86 4.09
N ASN A 92 -7.24 27.85 3.93
CA ASN A 92 -8.39 27.70 4.82
C ASN A 92 -8.07 26.79 6.01
N HIS A 93 -7.24 27.28 6.93
CA HIS A 93 -6.89 26.58 8.19
C HIS A 93 -8.09 26.15 9.05
N GLN A 94 -9.31 26.60 8.73
CA GLN A 94 -10.53 26.12 9.39
C GLN A 94 -10.94 24.70 8.97
N LEU A 95 -10.35 24.16 7.89
CA LEU A 95 -10.58 22.79 7.42
C LEU A 95 -9.52 21.81 7.91
N ASP A 96 -8.46 22.33 8.55
CA ASP A 96 -7.36 21.53 9.08
C ASP A 96 -7.71 20.99 10.47
N SER A 97 -7.49 19.69 10.65
CA SER A 97 -7.55 19.07 11.96
C SER A 97 -6.35 19.54 12.80
N LEU A 98 -6.53 20.51 13.71
CA LEU A 98 -5.43 21.09 14.53
C LEU A 98 -5.68 21.04 16.04
N GLU A 99 -6.82 20.51 16.47
CA GLU A 99 -7.18 20.37 17.89
C GLU A 99 -6.23 19.37 18.59
N LEU A 100 -5.73 19.74 19.76
CA LEU A 100 -4.97 18.84 20.62
C LEU A 100 -5.88 17.82 21.30
N ILE A 101 -5.39 16.60 21.47
CA ILE A 101 -6.13 15.48 22.05
C ILE A 101 -5.38 14.85 23.23
N GLY A 102 -6.11 14.07 24.03
CA GLY A 102 -5.53 13.25 25.09
C GLY A 102 -4.90 14.06 26.24
N ASP A 103 -3.79 13.55 26.75
CA ASP A 103 -2.98 14.17 27.82
C ASP A 103 -2.09 15.32 27.33
N LEU A 104 -2.04 15.61 26.02
CA LEU A 104 -1.29 16.75 25.49
C LEU A 104 -2.03 18.08 25.71
N ILE A 105 -3.33 18.05 25.95
CA ILE A 105 -4.16 19.25 26.20
C ILE A 105 -3.63 19.98 27.43
N GLY A 106 -3.28 21.25 27.26
CA GLY A 106 -2.75 22.10 28.35
C GLY A 106 -1.34 21.75 28.82
N MET A 107 -0.67 20.76 28.21
CA MET A 107 0.68 20.36 28.62
C MET A 107 1.74 21.33 28.05
N PRO A 108 2.56 21.96 28.92
CA PRO A 108 3.62 22.86 28.48
C PRO A 108 4.79 22.07 27.88
N ASN A 109 5.52 22.68 26.94
CA ASN A 109 6.55 21.98 26.18
C ASN A 109 7.69 21.40 27.03
N ASN A 110 8.00 22.00 28.19
CA ASN A 110 9.00 21.50 29.13
C ASN A 110 8.58 20.24 29.92
N LYS A 111 7.34 19.77 29.74
CA LYS A 111 6.82 18.52 30.31
C LYS A 111 6.64 17.42 29.26
N LEU A 112 6.85 17.74 28.00
CA LEU A 112 6.74 16.77 26.91
C LEU A 112 7.98 15.89 26.88
N SER A 113 7.77 14.59 26.67
CA SER A 113 8.83 13.71 26.17
C SER A 113 9.18 14.10 24.72
N SER A 114 10.31 13.62 24.20
CA SER A 114 10.65 13.84 22.81
C SER A 114 9.57 13.34 21.85
N THR A 115 8.97 12.19 22.13
CA THR A 115 7.87 11.62 21.34
C THR A 115 6.59 12.44 21.52
N GLY A 116 6.24 12.85 22.74
CA GLY A 116 5.08 13.69 22.98
C GLY A 116 5.18 15.06 22.28
N PHE A 117 6.38 15.65 22.24
CA PHE A 117 6.63 16.87 21.48
C PHE A 117 6.44 16.64 19.97
N ALA A 118 7.02 15.59 19.42
CA ALA A 118 6.87 15.27 18.00
C ALA A 118 5.41 14.98 17.60
N ILE A 119 4.65 14.27 18.45
CA ILE A 119 3.21 14.05 18.23
C ILE A 119 2.45 15.38 18.31
N LYS A 120 2.77 16.23 19.29
CA LYS A 120 2.15 17.56 19.42
C LYS A 120 2.35 18.40 18.15
N GLU A 121 3.56 18.41 17.59
CA GLU A 121 3.85 19.10 16.32
C GLU A 121 3.02 18.52 15.16
N LEU A 122 2.96 17.19 15.03
CA LEU A 122 2.15 16.52 14.00
C LEU A 122 0.65 16.83 14.10
N LEU A 123 0.13 17.00 15.32
CA LEU A 123 -1.28 17.30 15.54
C LEU A 123 -1.61 18.78 15.33
N THR A 124 -0.67 19.69 15.55
CA THR A 124 -0.94 21.15 15.58
C THR A 124 -0.36 21.91 14.39
N THR A 125 0.25 21.20 13.44
CA THR A 125 0.81 21.81 12.23
C THR A 125 0.42 21.02 10.99
N THR A 126 0.45 21.69 9.84
CA THR A 126 0.27 21.07 8.51
C THR A 126 1.61 20.67 7.87
N GLY A 127 2.73 21.25 8.30
CA GLY A 127 4.06 21.02 7.74
C GLY A 127 4.93 19.95 8.43
N GLY A 128 4.35 19.13 9.31
CA GLY A 128 5.09 18.03 9.96
C GLY A 128 5.54 16.95 8.97
N ALA A 129 6.38 16.01 9.42
CA ALA A 129 6.72 14.81 8.65
C ALA A 129 5.91 13.61 9.20
N PRO A 130 4.71 13.31 8.67
CA PRO A 130 3.86 12.22 9.14
C PRO A 130 4.32 10.84 8.66
N GLU A 131 5.22 10.79 7.68
CA GLU A 131 5.91 9.58 7.25
C GLU A 131 7.34 9.52 7.77
N SER A 132 7.89 8.31 7.96
CA SER A 132 9.32 8.13 8.26
C SER A 132 9.98 7.00 7.47
N GLY A 133 11.20 7.27 7.03
CA GLY A 133 12.10 6.34 6.34
C GLY A 133 12.90 5.44 7.30
N GLU A 134 12.80 5.65 8.61
CA GLU A 134 13.57 4.89 9.59
C GLU A 134 13.30 3.39 9.49
N ALA A 135 14.34 2.57 9.66
CA ALA A 135 14.28 1.12 9.63
C ALA A 135 15.46 0.55 10.41
N TYR A 136 15.31 -0.66 10.95
CA TYR A 136 16.44 -1.42 11.47
C TYR A 136 17.47 -1.65 10.36
N ARG A 137 18.74 -1.36 10.66
CA ARG A 137 19.85 -1.72 9.78
C ARG A 137 20.20 -3.20 9.90
N ASP A 138 20.92 -3.71 8.91
CA ASP A 138 21.40 -5.09 8.93
C ASP A 138 22.22 -5.36 10.19
N GLY A 139 21.86 -6.40 10.93
CA GLY A 139 22.48 -6.80 12.19
C GLY A 139 22.10 -5.96 13.41
N GLU A 140 21.28 -4.91 13.28
CA GLU A 140 20.83 -4.07 14.40
C GLU A 140 19.70 -4.74 15.21
N LEU A 141 18.83 -5.50 14.53
CA LEU A 141 17.71 -6.16 15.18
C LEU A 141 18.20 -7.28 16.11
N ALA A 142 18.09 -7.05 17.41
CA ALA A 142 18.40 -8.05 18.42
C ALA A 142 17.45 -9.25 18.35
N ALA A 143 17.96 -10.45 18.63
CA ALA A 143 17.17 -11.68 18.58
C ALA A 143 15.95 -11.64 19.54
N ARG A 144 14.79 -12.09 19.05
CA ARG A 144 13.54 -12.18 19.82
C ARG A 144 13.75 -12.92 21.14
N GLY A 145 13.26 -12.34 22.24
CA GLY A 145 13.33 -12.92 23.59
C GLY A 145 14.67 -12.68 24.32
N THR A 146 15.61 -11.97 23.72
CA THR A 146 16.84 -11.56 24.41
C THR A 146 16.63 -10.28 25.23
N PRO A 147 17.45 -10.03 26.27
CA PRO A 147 17.43 -8.76 27.01
C PRO A 147 17.69 -7.54 26.12
N ALA A 148 18.49 -7.68 25.06
CA ALA A 148 18.76 -6.61 24.10
C ALA A 148 17.49 -6.22 23.35
N CYS A 149 16.70 -7.20 22.89
CA CYS A 149 15.41 -6.93 22.26
C CYS A 149 14.39 -6.35 23.25
N ALA A 150 14.38 -6.80 24.50
CA ALA A 150 13.49 -6.24 25.53
C ALA A 150 13.83 -4.78 25.89
N LYS A 151 15.09 -4.36 25.74
CA LYS A 151 15.54 -2.98 25.98
C LYS A 151 15.09 -2.00 24.90
N ASP A 152 14.96 -2.47 23.66
CA ASP A 152 14.42 -1.68 22.54
C ASP A 152 12.94 -1.99 22.38
N THR A 153 12.07 -1.10 22.88
CA THR A 153 10.61 -1.27 22.85
C THR A 153 10.07 -1.67 21.47
N CYS A 154 10.72 -1.23 20.39
CA CYS A 154 10.28 -1.47 19.02
C CYS A 154 10.76 -2.80 18.43
N CYS A 155 11.70 -3.49 19.08
CA CYS A 155 12.31 -4.71 18.55
C CYS A 155 11.28 -5.81 18.32
N ILE A 156 10.37 -6.04 19.28
CA ILE A 156 9.34 -7.08 19.14
C ILE A 156 8.37 -6.75 18.00
N TRP A 157 8.08 -5.47 17.78
CA TRP A 157 7.18 -5.00 16.72
C TRP A 157 7.73 -5.28 15.32
N LYS A 158 9.06 -5.35 15.15
CA LYS A 158 9.64 -5.75 13.87
C LYS A 158 9.34 -7.21 13.54
N TYR A 159 9.42 -8.11 14.53
CA TYR A 159 9.02 -9.51 14.37
C TYR A 159 7.53 -9.66 14.09
N ILE A 160 6.69 -8.84 14.74
CA ILE A 160 5.24 -8.82 14.47
C ILE A 160 4.97 -8.39 13.03
N ALA A 161 5.62 -7.31 12.56
CA ALA A 161 5.50 -6.85 11.17
C ALA A 161 5.93 -7.94 10.17
N ASP A 162 7.05 -8.63 10.44
CA ASP A 162 7.54 -9.71 9.59
C ASP A 162 6.57 -10.90 9.50
N ASP A 163 5.86 -11.23 10.59
CA ASP A 163 4.81 -12.25 10.59
C ASP A 163 3.51 -11.76 9.90
N MET A 164 3.24 -10.45 9.92
CA MET A 164 2.06 -9.84 9.28
C MET A 164 2.20 -9.75 7.75
N VAL A 165 3.39 -9.38 7.24
CA VAL A 165 3.64 -9.19 5.80
C VAL A 165 3.15 -10.36 4.92
N PRO A 166 3.49 -11.64 5.18
CA PRO A 166 3.02 -12.75 4.36
C PRO A 166 1.51 -13.00 4.49
N THR A 167 0.86 -12.51 5.54
CA THR A 167 -0.61 -12.55 5.69
C THR A 167 -1.26 -11.42 4.88
N PHE A 168 -0.60 -10.27 4.79
CA PHE A 168 -1.14 -9.06 4.19
C PHE A 168 -0.81 -8.86 2.72
N ARG A 169 0.19 -9.56 2.17
CA ARG A 169 0.57 -9.49 0.76
C ARG A 169 0.19 -10.77 0.02
N GLY A 170 -0.66 -10.65 -0.99
CA GLY A 170 -1.03 -11.77 -1.85
C GLY A 170 0.00 -12.06 -2.94
N THR A 171 -0.22 -13.14 -3.69
CA THR A 171 0.72 -13.61 -4.73
C THR A 171 0.87 -12.64 -5.91
N SER A 172 -0.10 -11.75 -6.14
CA SER A 172 -0.01 -10.69 -7.15
C SER A 172 0.77 -9.46 -6.68
N GLY A 173 1.16 -9.40 -5.40
CA GLY A 173 1.72 -8.21 -4.77
C GLY A 173 0.69 -7.23 -4.21
N ARG A 174 -0.60 -7.37 -4.57
CA ARG A 174 -1.72 -6.62 -3.97
C ARG A 174 -1.91 -7.01 -2.51
N CYS A 175 -2.51 -6.13 -1.73
CA CYS A 175 -2.85 -6.47 -0.36
C CYS A 175 -4.07 -7.38 -0.27
N THR A 176 -4.03 -8.30 0.69
CA THR A 176 -5.05 -9.33 0.91
C THR A 176 -6.28 -8.78 1.60
N ASP A 177 -7.31 -9.61 1.71
CA ASP A 177 -8.52 -9.30 2.47
C ASP A 177 -8.26 -8.98 3.93
N LEU A 178 -7.34 -9.72 4.56
CA LEU A 178 -6.93 -9.46 5.94
C LEU A 178 -6.21 -8.12 6.08
N ALA A 179 -5.45 -7.68 5.08
CA ALA A 179 -4.82 -6.36 5.10
C ALA A 179 -5.87 -5.24 5.03
N ARG A 180 -6.79 -5.34 4.08
CA ARG A 180 -7.88 -4.36 3.89
C ARG A 180 -8.78 -4.30 5.12
N ALA A 181 -9.09 -5.47 5.69
CA ALA A 181 -9.83 -5.56 6.94
C ALA A 181 -9.03 -5.03 8.15
N ALA A 182 -7.71 -5.11 8.17
CA ALA A 182 -6.88 -4.52 9.24
C ALA A 182 -6.90 -2.98 9.20
N ILE A 183 -6.86 -2.39 8.00
CA ILE A 183 -7.03 -0.94 7.81
C ILE A 183 -8.40 -0.51 8.36
N ARG A 184 -9.48 -1.20 7.96
CA ARG A 184 -10.83 -0.96 8.50
C ARG A 184 -10.90 -1.17 10.02
N MET A 185 -10.29 -2.23 10.55
CA MET A 185 -10.27 -2.53 11.99
C MET A 185 -9.63 -1.40 12.79
N GLY A 186 -8.52 -0.81 12.31
CA GLY A 186 -7.89 0.33 12.95
C GLY A 186 -8.82 1.55 13.06
N PHE A 187 -9.60 1.81 12.01
CA PHE A 187 -10.66 2.84 12.04
C PHE A 187 -11.81 2.46 12.97
N HIS A 188 -12.31 1.23 12.95
CA HIS A 188 -13.46 0.82 13.75
C HIS A 188 -13.18 0.81 15.25
N ASP A 189 -11.95 0.51 15.66
CA ASP A 189 -11.49 0.64 17.05
C ASP A 189 -11.44 2.13 17.45
N ALA A 190 -10.62 2.92 16.74
CA ALA A 190 -10.43 4.34 17.02
C ALA A 190 -11.71 5.19 16.91
N GLY A 191 -12.57 4.84 15.94
CA GLY A 191 -13.80 5.53 15.61
C GLY A 191 -14.87 5.42 16.69
N GLY A 192 -14.70 4.55 17.68
CA GLY A 192 -15.57 4.45 18.86
C GLY A 192 -15.51 5.63 19.84
N TRP A 193 -14.66 6.64 19.59
CA TRP A 193 -14.49 7.81 20.45
C TRP A 193 -15.18 9.08 19.91
N SER A 194 -15.52 10.02 20.80
CA SER A 194 -15.79 11.42 20.45
C SER A 194 -15.51 12.35 21.64
N LYS A 195 -15.51 13.67 21.40
CA LYS A 195 -15.35 14.70 22.44
C LYS A 195 -16.32 14.54 23.61
N SER A 196 -17.49 13.94 23.41
CA SER A 196 -18.50 13.71 24.45
C SER A 196 -18.37 12.37 25.17
N THR A 197 -17.51 11.45 24.76
CA THR A 197 -17.37 10.13 25.41
C THR A 197 -16.37 10.12 26.55
N GLY A 198 -15.62 11.20 26.74
CA GLY A 198 -14.52 11.24 27.70
C GLY A 198 -13.49 10.14 27.39
N ARG A 199 -13.25 9.25 28.36
CA ARG A 199 -12.24 8.19 28.27
C ARG A 199 -12.76 6.86 27.67
N LEU A 200 -13.99 6.83 27.15
CA LEU A 200 -14.58 5.62 26.59
C LEU A 200 -14.41 5.57 25.07
N GLY A 201 -14.00 4.40 24.58
CA GLY A 201 -13.69 4.13 23.18
C GLY A 201 -12.41 4.82 22.71
N GLY A 202 -12.06 4.58 21.45
CA GLY A 202 -10.87 5.13 20.82
C GLY A 202 -9.90 4.03 20.44
N ALA A 203 -8.64 4.41 20.20
CA ALA A 203 -7.60 3.43 19.91
C ALA A 203 -7.18 2.73 21.22
N ASP A 204 -8.04 1.86 21.73
CA ASP A 204 -7.90 1.19 23.03
C ASP A 204 -8.09 -0.33 22.94
N GLY A 205 -8.30 -0.88 21.73
CA GLY A 205 -8.47 -2.30 21.49
C GLY A 205 -9.83 -2.87 21.94
N SER A 206 -10.78 -2.01 22.36
CA SER A 206 -12.08 -2.44 22.86
C SER A 206 -12.86 -3.24 21.82
N LEU A 207 -12.68 -2.93 20.52
CA LEU A 207 -13.27 -3.67 19.42
C LEU A 207 -13.04 -5.20 19.54
N ILE A 208 -11.87 -5.60 20.04
CA ILE A 208 -11.48 -7.01 20.18
C ILE A 208 -11.67 -7.52 21.61
N LEU A 209 -11.41 -6.67 22.60
CA LEU A 209 -11.36 -7.03 24.02
C LEU A 209 -12.74 -7.00 24.70
N ALA A 210 -13.71 -6.25 24.17
CA ALA A 210 -15.10 -6.24 24.61
C ALA A 210 -15.93 -7.15 23.68
N PRO A 211 -16.36 -8.35 24.12
CA PRO A 211 -17.06 -9.32 23.26
C PRO A 211 -18.30 -8.75 22.56
N GLU A 212 -19.03 -7.86 23.22
CA GLU A 212 -20.25 -7.23 22.71
C GLU A 212 -20.01 -6.15 21.65
N GLU A 213 -18.77 -5.71 21.46
CA GLU A 213 -18.46 -4.65 20.48
C GLU A 213 -18.32 -5.21 19.06
N ILE A 214 -17.55 -6.28 18.88
CA ILE A 214 -17.40 -6.93 17.57
C ILE A 214 -18.71 -7.54 17.03
N GLU A 215 -19.66 -7.87 17.91
CA GLU A 215 -20.96 -8.44 17.54
C GLU A 215 -21.94 -7.40 16.96
N ARG A 216 -21.60 -6.11 16.99
CA ARG A 216 -22.46 -5.05 16.47
C ARG A 216 -22.49 -5.05 14.94
N SER A 217 -23.61 -4.63 14.38
CA SER A 217 -23.86 -4.67 12.93
C SER A 217 -22.93 -3.77 12.11
N ASP A 218 -22.48 -2.66 12.69
CA ASP A 218 -21.50 -1.74 12.10
C ASP A 218 -20.11 -2.40 11.96
N ASN A 219 -19.78 -3.36 12.81
CA ASN A 219 -18.52 -4.10 12.78
C ASN A 219 -18.56 -5.39 11.93
N ARG A 220 -19.70 -5.70 11.30
CA ARG A 220 -19.86 -6.89 10.46
C ARG A 220 -18.80 -6.95 9.35
N GLY A 221 -18.19 -8.12 9.18
CA GLY A 221 -17.11 -8.37 8.22
C GLY A 221 -15.70 -8.18 8.77
N LEU A 222 -15.54 -7.83 10.06
CA LEU A 222 -14.24 -7.75 10.74
C LEU A 222 -13.86 -9.04 11.48
N GLU A 223 -14.73 -10.05 11.49
CA GLU A 223 -14.58 -11.25 12.31
C GLU A 223 -13.28 -12.02 12.00
N ASP A 224 -12.93 -12.16 10.73
CA ASP A 224 -11.73 -12.88 10.29
C ASP A 224 -10.44 -12.17 10.69
N ILE A 225 -10.37 -10.84 10.53
CA ILE A 225 -9.20 -10.07 10.94
C ILE A 225 -9.09 -9.97 12.46
N VAL A 226 -10.21 -9.91 13.19
CA VAL A 226 -10.21 -9.98 14.66
C VAL A 226 -9.70 -11.34 15.12
N ALA A 227 -10.14 -12.43 14.49
CA ALA A 227 -9.63 -13.77 14.79
C ALA A 227 -8.13 -13.89 14.50
N GLN A 228 -7.65 -13.33 13.40
CA GLN A 228 -6.23 -13.31 13.06
C GLN A 228 -5.42 -12.45 14.05
N THR A 229 -5.92 -11.29 14.45
CA THR A 229 -5.28 -10.39 15.42
C THR A 229 -5.19 -11.05 16.79
N LYS A 230 -6.22 -11.79 17.22
CA LYS A 230 -6.17 -12.61 18.43
C LYS A 230 -5.06 -13.67 18.38
N LYS A 231 -4.76 -14.27 17.21
CA LYS A 231 -3.64 -15.22 17.07
C LYS A 231 -2.30 -14.53 17.26
N TRP A 232 -2.08 -13.37 16.63
CA TRP A 232 -0.87 -12.58 16.85
C TRP A 232 -0.73 -12.15 18.30
N HIS A 233 -1.81 -11.68 18.93
CA HIS A 233 -1.80 -11.31 20.34
C HIS A 233 -1.46 -12.51 21.24
N ALA A 234 -2.03 -13.70 20.99
CA ALA A 234 -1.68 -14.91 21.74
C ALA A 234 -0.19 -15.28 21.59
N GLN A 235 0.40 -15.05 20.41
CA GLN A 235 1.82 -15.30 20.16
C GLN A 235 2.74 -14.27 20.85
N TYR A 236 2.32 -13.01 20.90
CA TYR A 236 3.19 -11.88 21.23
C TYR A 236 2.93 -11.20 22.60
N SER A 237 1.77 -11.41 23.22
CA SER A 237 1.38 -10.81 24.51
C SER A 237 2.38 -11.06 25.64
N LYS A 238 3.05 -12.22 25.65
CA LYS A 238 4.13 -12.54 26.61
C LYS A 238 5.34 -11.59 26.54
N TYR A 239 5.45 -10.77 25.50
CA TYR A 239 6.46 -9.73 25.34
C TYR A 239 5.96 -8.32 25.68
N GLY A 240 4.78 -8.19 26.30
CA GLY A 240 4.19 -6.90 26.69
C GLY A 240 3.43 -6.21 25.56
N VAL A 241 3.01 -6.94 24.53
CA VAL A 241 2.21 -6.42 23.41
C VAL A 241 0.75 -6.39 23.82
N GLY A 242 0.18 -5.18 23.94
CA GLY A 242 -1.24 -4.95 24.16
C GLY A 242 -2.05 -5.02 22.86
N MET A 243 -3.35 -5.26 22.99
CA MET A 243 -4.26 -5.33 21.84
C MET A 243 -4.45 -3.98 21.16
N ALA A 244 -4.53 -2.88 21.92
CA ALA A 244 -4.73 -1.53 21.39
C ALA A 244 -3.62 -1.15 20.40
N ASP A 245 -2.36 -1.38 20.79
CA ASP A 245 -1.22 -1.15 19.91
C ASP A 245 -1.20 -2.14 18.75
N LEU A 246 -1.58 -3.40 18.97
CA LEU A 246 -1.56 -4.41 17.92
C LEU A 246 -2.56 -4.10 16.80
N VAL A 247 -3.73 -3.58 17.13
CA VAL A 247 -4.75 -3.13 16.15
C VAL A 247 -4.22 -1.99 15.28
N GLN A 248 -3.71 -0.91 15.90
CA GLN A 248 -3.23 0.26 15.16
C GLN A 248 -1.93 -0.05 14.39
N PHE A 249 -1.05 -0.89 14.96
CA PHE A 249 0.15 -1.36 14.28
C PHE A 249 -0.19 -2.23 13.06
N ALA A 250 -1.16 -3.16 13.19
CA ALA A 250 -1.61 -4.00 12.08
C ALA A 250 -2.16 -3.16 10.92
N ALA A 251 -2.92 -2.11 11.21
CA ALA A 251 -3.45 -1.21 10.20
C ALA A 251 -2.34 -0.41 9.47
N ASN A 252 -1.33 0.09 10.19
CA ASN A 252 -0.17 0.74 9.56
C ASN A 252 0.68 -0.24 8.74
N VAL A 253 0.91 -1.47 9.22
CA VAL A 253 1.61 -2.52 8.45
C VAL A 253 0.81 -2.88 7.20
N ALA A 254 -0.51 -3.03 7.30
CA ALA A 254 -1.38 -3.31 6.14
C ALA A 254 -1.34 -2.17 5.12
N THR A 255 -1.41 -0.92 5.57
CA THR A 255 -1.32 0.28 4.71
C THR A 255 -0.03 0.26 3.89
N VAL A 256 1.14 0.12 4.51
CA VAL A 256 2.43 0.09 3.78
C VAL A 256 2.61 -1.17 2.91
N VAL A 257 1.94 -2.27 3.26
CA VAL A 257 1.99 -3.52 2.47
C VAL A 257 1.16 -3.41 1.20
N CYS A 258 0.03 -2.71 1.23
CA CYS A 258 -0.69 -2.34 0.02
C CYS A 258 0.25 -1.50 -0.87
N PRO A 259 0.44 -1.87 -2.15
CA PRO A 259 1.36 -1.14 -3.01
C PRO A 259 1.02 0.35 -3.09
N LEU A 260 2.04 1.21 -3.07
CA LEU A 260 1.95 2.68 -3.01
C LEU A 260 1.57 3.27 -1.64
N GLY A 261 1.30 2.44 -0.63
CA GLY A 261 0.93 2.88 0.71
C GLY A 261 2.05 3.63 1.45
N PRO A 262 1.71 4.67 2.24
CA PRO A 262 2.67 5.47 3.00
C PRO A 262 3.26 4.70 4.19
N ARG A 263 4.45 5.14 4.65
CA ARG A 263 5.05 4.66 5.92
C ARG A 263 4.67 5.57 7.07
N VAL A 264 3.41 5.46 7.50
CA VAL A 264 2.83 6.28 8.58
C VAL A 264 3.64 6.13 9.87
N ARG A 265 4.01 7.27 10.50
CA ARG A 265 4.69 7.24 11.79
C ARG A 265 3.83 6.52 12.82
N THR A 266 4.43 5.53 13.47
CA THR A 266 3.71 4.58 14.31
C THR A 266 4.16 4.70 15.75
N PHE A 267 3.22 4.90 16.66
CA PHE A 267 3.47 5.06 18.09
C PHE A 267 2.91 3.87 18.86
N ILE A 268 3.62 3.45 19.89
CA ILE A 268 3.31 2.27 20.71
C ILE A 268 3.30 2.68 22.18
N GLY A 269 2.40 2.09 22.97
CA GLY A 269 2.26 2.26 24.40
C GLY A 269 0.83 2.56 24.83
N ARG A 270 -0.17 2.28 23.99
CA ARG A 270 -1.59 2.46 24.33
C ARG A 270 -1.98 1.58 25.51
N LYS A 271 -3.03 1.99 26.22
CA LYS A 271 -3.62 1.19 27.28
C LYS A 271 -4.81 0.43 26.72
N ASP A 272 -4.79 -0.88 26.91
CA ASP A 272 -5.92 -1.75 26.56
C ASP A 272 -7.17 -1.42 27.40
N SER A 273 -8.33 -1.48 26.76
CA SER A 273 -9.65 -1.37 27.39
C SER A 273 -10.51 -2.56 26.99
N SER A 274 -11.17 -3.19 27.97
CA SER A 274 -12.21 -4.19 27.73
C SER A 274 -13.61 -3.60 27.90
N VAL A 275 -13.73 -2.27 27.97
CA VAL A 275 -15.03 -1.57 28.05
C VAL A 275 -15.43 -1.23 26.63
N PRO A 276 -16.60 -1.66 26.14
CA PRO A 276 -16.97 -1.43 24.76
C PRO A 276 -17.14 0.07 24.48
N ALA A 277 -16.77 0.48 23.26
CA ALA A 277 -17.00 1.84 22.82
C ALA A 277 -18.50 2.20 22.84
N PRO A 278 -18.88 3.47 23.09
CA PRO A 278 -20.26 3.91 22.95
C PRO A 278 -20.81 3.66 21.54
N LYS A 279 -22.11 3.37 21.44
CA LYS A 279 -22.79 3.07 20.16
C LYS A 279 -23.04 4.35 19.36
N GLY A 280 -23.22 4.20 18.04
CA GLY A 280 -23.65 5.29 17.15
C GLY A 280 -22.55 6.29 16.80
N LEU A 281 -21.28 5.90 16.96
CA LEU A 281 -20.12 6.74 16.68
C LEU A 281 -19.37 6.38 15.38
N LEU A 282 -19.78 5.29 14.72
CA LEU A 282 -19.29 4.90 13.40
C LEU A 282 -20.20 5.44 12.29
N PRO A 283 -19.64 5.89 11.15
CA PRO A 283 -20.41 6.47 10.06
C PRO A 283 -21.23 5.39 9.33
N PRO A 284 -22.50 5.68 8.98
CA PRO A 284 -23.28 4.84 8.08
C PRO A 284 -22.89 5.10 6.62
N VAL A 285 -23.01 4.09 5.78
CA VAL A 285 -22.63 4.13 4.34
C VAL A 285 -23.53 5.04 3.48
N ASP A 286 -24.69 5.43 4.02
CA ASP A 286 -25.70 6.28 3.39
C ASP A 286 -25.89 7.62 4.13
N GLY A 287 -24.98 7.95 5.05
CA GLY A 287 -25.01 9.22 5.77
C GLY A 287 -24.90 10.44 4.86
N SER A 288 -25.58 11.53 5.21
CA SER A 288 -25.42 12.82 4.50
C SER A 288 -24.03 13.40 4.75
N ALA A 289 -23.53 14.22 3.82
CA ALA A 289 -22.22 14.87 3.96
C ALA A 289 -22.13 15.71 5.25
N ASP A 290 -23.16 16.51 5.55
CA ASP A 290 -23.21 17.33 6.78
C ASP A 290 -23.13 16.47 8.05
N PHE A 291 -23.89 15.37 8.09
CA PHE A 291 -23.87 14.45 9.24
C PHE A 291 -22.49 13.83 9.42
N LEU A 292 -21.86 13.37 8.33
CA LEU A 292 -20.55 12.73 8.37
C LEU A 292 -19.45 13.73 8.77
N ILE A 293 -19.50 14.96 8.24
CA ILE A 293 -18.57 16.02 8.63
C ILE A 293 -18.71 16.31 10.13
N GLU A 294 -19.93 16.48 10.64
CA GLU A 294 -20.15 16.74 12.07
C GLU A 294 -19.73 15.56 12.95
N LEU A 295 -19.96 14.32 12.50
CA LEU A 295 -19.51 13.11 13.18
C LEU A 295 -17.98 13.10 13.36
N PHE A 296 -17.22 13.47 12.33
CA PHE A 296 -15.76 13.51 12.37
C PHE A 296 -15.20 14.76 13.09
N ARG A 297 -15.88 15.91 13.01
CA ARG A 297 -15.55 17.08 13.85
C ARG A 297 -15.65 16.78 15.33
N ASN A 298 -16.64 15.98 15.72
CA ASN A 298 -16.75 15.47 17.08
C ASN A 298 -15.64 14.48 17.46
N LYS A 299 -14.79 14.09 16.51
CA LYS A 299 -13.55 13.30 16.69
C LYS A 299 -12.29 14.15 16.47
N THR A 300 -12.39 15.48 16.40
CA THR A 300 -11.27 16.40 16.09
C THR A 300 -10.69 16.28 14.69
N ILE A 301 -11.41 15.63 13.78
CA ILE A 301 -11.05 15.46 12.37
C ILE A 301 -11.94 16.39 11.54
N GLU A 302 -11.32 17.37 10.88
CA GLU A 302 -12.00 18.36 10.05
C GLU A 302 -12.18 17.87 8.59
N PRO A 303 -12.93 18.59 7.73
CA PRO A 303 -13.21 18.15 6.36
C PRO A 303 -12.00 17.73 5.52
N HIS A 304 -10.86 18.41 5.64
CA HIS A 304 -9.62 17.99 4.94
C HIS A 304 -9.22 16.59 5.39
N GLY A 305 -9.16 16.38 6.71
CA GLY A 305 -8.74 15.10 7.26
C GLY A 305 -9.72 13.97 7.01
N LEU A 306 -11.02 14.26 7.01
CA LEU A 306 -12.04 13.30 6.57
C LEU A 306 -11.81 12.90 5.11
N THR A 307 -11.54 13.87 4.23
CA THR A 307 -11.26 13.61 2.81
C THR A 307 -10.04 12.71 2.63
N ALA A 308 -8.98 12.92 3.41
CA ALA A 308 -7.79 12.08 3.35
C ALA A 308 -8.04 10.65 3.83
N LEU A 309 -8.79 10.48 4.92
CA LEU A 309 -9.08 9.18 5.52
C LEU A 309 -9.99 8.30 4.66
N ILE A 310 -11.02 8.87 4.01
CA ILE A 310 -11.91 8.10 3.13
C ILE A 310 -11.19 7.53 1.90
N GLY A 311 -10.04 8.09 1.52
CA GLY A 311 -9.18 7.52 0.48
C GLY A 311 -8.80 6.06 0.70
N ALA A 312 -8.81 5.58 1.96
CA ALA A 312 -8.59 4.16 2.27
C ALA A 312 -9.54 3.21 1.51
N HIS A 313 -10.68 3.72 1.04
CA HIS A 313 -11.62 2.98 0.21
C HIS A 313 -11.02 2.51 -1.12
N THR A 314 -9.89 3.05 -1.61
CA THR A 314 -9.15 2.47 -2.76
C THR A 314 -8.77 0.99 -2.56
N THR A 315 -8.58 0.59 -1.31
CA THR A 315 -8.35 -0.81 -0.94
C THR A 315 -9.57 -1.44 -0.28
N SER A 316 -10.79 -1.13 -0.72
CA SER A 316 -12.01 -1.71 -0.14
C SER A 316 -12.86 -2.49 -1.13
N GLN A 317 -13.64 -3.43 -0.60
CA GLN A 317 -14.65 -4.21 -1.32
C GLN A 317 -15.91 -4.31 -0.45
N GLN A 318 -17.07 -4.09 -1.05
CA GLN A 318 -18.34 -4.15 -0.35
C GLN A 318 -18.90 -5.58 -0.34
N ARG A 319 -19.54 -5.98 0.76
CA ARG A 319 -20.17 -7.31 0.89
C ARG A 319 -21.63 -7.29 1.35
N PHE A 320 -22.01 -6.22 2.02
CA PHE A 320 -23.26 -6.18 2.79
C PHE A 320 -24.16 -4.99 2.43
N VAL A 321 -23.65 -4.01 1.68
CA VAL A 321 -24.45 -2.84 1.27
C VAL A 321 -25.38 -3.24 0.13
N ASP A 322 -24.83 -3.90 -0.88
CA ASP A 322 -25.59 -4.60 -1.90
C ASP A 322 -25.14 -6.06 -1.96
N PRO A 323 -25.86 -6.98 -1.31
CA PRO A 323 -25.51 -8.41 -1.30
C PRO A 323 -25.46 -9.04 -2.70
N SER A 324 -26.15 -8.48 -3.70
CA SER A 324 -26.12 -8.99 -5.07
C SER A 324 -24.79 -8.67 -5.80
N ARG A 325 -24.08 -7.65 -5.29
CA ARG A 325 -22.79 -7.18 -5.81
C ARG A 325 -21.62 -7.50 -4.87
N ALA A 326 -21.79 -8.47 -3.96
CA ALA A 326 -20.78 -8.77 -2.95
C ALA A 326 -19.40 -9.09 -3.58
N GLY A 327 -18.35 -8.44 -3.08
CA GLY A 327 -16.98 -8.52 -3.60
C GLY A 327 -16.64 -7.42 -4.61
N ASP A 328 -17.60 -6.58 -5.01
CA ASP A 328 -17.33 -5.43 -5.88
C ASP A 328 -16.49 -4.36 -5.14
N PRO A 329 -15.42 -3.84 -5.77
CA PRO A 329 -14.51 -2.86 -5.17
C PRO A 329 -15.00 -1.42 -5.29
N GLN A 330 -14.41 -0.52 -4.51
CA GLN A 330 -14.70 0.92 -4.56
C GLN A 330 -13.90 1.67 -5.64
N ASP A 331 -12.90 1.00 -6.26
CA ASP A 331 -12.24 1.45 -7.48
C ASP A 331 -11.79 0.28 -8.37
N SER A 332 -11.12 0.57 -9.49
CA SER A 332 -10.69 -0.45 -10.46
C SER A 332 -9.34 -1.11 -10.16
N THR A 333 -8.68 -0.82 -9.03
CA THR A 333 -7.37 -1.38 -8.66
C THR A 333 -7.42 -2.00 -7.27
N PRO A 334 -8.35 -2.95 -7.03
CA PRO A 334 -8.58 -3.50 -5.69
C PRO A 334 -7.31 -4.03 -5.03
N GLY A 335 -6.98 -3.50 -3.86
CA GLY A 335 -5.79 -3.90 -3.10
C GLY A 335 -4.50 -3.18 -3.50
N VAL A 336 -4.60 -2.07 -4.22
CA VAL A 336 -3.54 -1.08 -4.47
C VAL A 336 -3.92 0.23 -3.78
N TRP A 337 -2.97 0.88 -3.10
CA TRP A 337 -3.19 2.12 -2.37
C TRP A 337 -3.00 3.33 -3.28
N ASP A 338 -3.88 3.49 -4.28
CA ASP A 338 -3.76 4.54 -5.29
C ASP A 338 -4.90 5.57 -5.25
N ILE A 339 -4.88 6.51 -6.20
CA ILE A 339 -5.85 7.62 -6.26
C ILE A 339 -7.03 7.36 -7.21
N LEU A 340 -7.19 6.13 -7.73
CA LEU A 340 -8.30 5.82 -8.64
C LEU A 340 -9.64 5.94 -7.93
N PHE A 341 -9.73 5.65 -6.63
CA PHE A 341 -10.91 5.94 -5.83
C PHE A 341 -11.41 7.38 -6.01
N TYR A 342 -10.54 8.37 -5.88
CA TYR A 342 -10.91 9.77 -6.03
C TYR A 342 -11.34 10.09 -7.47
N GLN A 343 -10.54 9.65 -8.45
CA GLN A 343 -10.81 9.91 -9.87
C GLN A 343 -12.13 9.27 -10.34
N GLN A 344 -12.40 8.04 -9.92
CA GLN A 344 -13.60 7.30 -10.30
C GLN A 344 -14.82 7.82 -9.56
N THR A 345 -14.71 8.16 -8.27
CA THR A 345 -15.83 8.79 -7.53
C THR A 345 -16.28 10.08 -8.23
N LEU A 346 -15.36 10.93 -8.66
CA LEU A 346 -15.62 12.16 -9.43
C LEU A 346 -16.00 11.93 -10.91
N ASN A 347 -15.98 10.69 -11.40
CA ASN A 347 -16.16 10.35 -12.82
C ASN A 347 -15.14 11.03 -13.76
N GLN A 348 -13.93 11.32 -13.29
CA GLN A 348 -12.85 11.90 -14.11
C GLN A 348 -12.14 10.87 -14.99
N THR A 349 -12.32 9.58 -14.68
CA THR A 349 -11.82 8.45 -15.47
C THR A 349 -12.92 7.41 -15.65
N VAL A 350 -12.70 6.46 -16.55
CA VAL A 350 -13.62 5.34 -16.78
C VAL A 350 -13.83 4.60 -15.47
N THR A 351 -15.10 4.45 -15.09
CA THR A 351 -15.53 3.68 -13.93
C THR A 351 -16.17 2.37 -14.44
N PRO A 352 -15.50 1.21 -14.29
CA PRO A 352 -16.07 -0.07 -14.69
C PRO A 352 -17.36 -0.42 -13.95
N GLU A 353 -18.17 -1.31 -14.53
CA GLU A 353 -19.49 -1.71 -14.00
C GLU A 353 -19.39 -2.25 -12.56
N ARG A 354 -18.36 -3.06 -12.27
CA ARG A 354 -18.15 -3.62 -10.92
C ARG A 354 -17.66 -2.62 -9.88
N VAL A 355 -17.27 -1.39 -10.26
CA VAL A 355 -16.92 -0.40 -9.24
C VAL A 355 -18.21 0.05 -8.53
N PHE A 356 -18.24 -0.13 -7.22
CA PHE A 356 -19.37 0.19 -6.35
C PHE A 356 -19.02 1.44 -5.53
N LYS A 357 -19.75 2.53 -5.76
CA LYS A 357 -19.60 3.77 -4.99
C LYS A 357 -20.57 3.76 -3.82
N PHE A 358 -20.08 4.00 -2.60
CA PHE A 358 -20.98 4.27 -1.48
C PHE A 358 -21.65 5.63 -1.65
N GLN A 359 -22.90 5.74 -1.23
CA GLN A 359 -23.63 6.99 -1.31
C GLN A 359 -22.94 8.08 -0.48
N SER A 360 -22.39 7.74 0.69
CA SER A 360 -21.57 8.62 1.53
C SER A 360 -20.41 9.25 0.75
N ASP A 361 -19.67 8.44 -0.02
CA ASP A 361 -18.48 8.89 -0.75
C ASP A 361 -18.88 9.87 -1.86
N VAL A 362 -19.98 9.57 -2.55
CA VAL A 362 -20.54 10.46 -3.59
C VAL A 362 -20.95 11.80 -3.01
N VAL A 363 -21.72 11.83 -1.91
CA VAL A 363 -22.20 13.11 -1.34
C VAL A 363 -21.07 13.91 -0.71
N LEU A 364 -20.07 13.26 -0.10
CA LEU A 364 -18.88 13.94 0.43
C LEU A 364 -18.09 14.59 -0.72
N SER A 365 -17.84 13.86 -1.81
CA SER A 365 -17.07 14.37 -2.96
C SER A 365 -17.64 15.65 -3.61
N GLN A 366 -18.94 15.91 -3.39
CA GLN A 366 -19.63 17.08 -3.93
C GLN A 366 -19.78 18.22 -2.92
N HIS A 367 -19.57 17.95 -1.64
CA HIS A 367 -19.82 18.91 -0.57
C HIS A 367 -18.86 20.11 -0.65
N PRO A 368 -19.32 21.36 -0.46
CA PRO A 368 -18.48 22.56 -0.62
C PRO A 368 -17.20 22.58 0.21
N LEU A 369 -17.20 21.94 1.40
CA LEU A 369 -16.03 21.85 2.29
C LEU A 369 -15.03 20.75 1.93
N ILE A 370 -15.38 19.85 1.00
CA ILE A 370 -14.58 18.64 0.68
C ILE A 370 -14.17 18.60 -0.79
N LYS A 371 -15.05 19.04 -1.69
CA LYS A 371 -14.90 18.86 -3.15
C LYS A 371 -13.56 19.34 -3.73
N GLN A 372 -12.98 20.39 -3.15
CA GLN A 372 -11.69 20.94 -3.58
C GLN A 372 -10.58 19.95 -3.25
N GLU A 373 -10.44 19.56 -1.99
CA GLU A 373 -9.45 18.60 -1.52
C GLU A 373 -9.58 17.23 -2.21
N PHE A 374 -10.82 16.77 -2.37
CA PHE A 374 -11.13 15.53 -3.09
C PHE A 374 -10.61 15.58 -4.54
N SER A 375 -10.71 16.74 -5.19
CA SER A 375 -10.19 16.95 -6.55
C SER A 375 -8.66 17.06 -6.58
N LEU A 376 -8.04 17.61 -5.55
CA LEU A 376 -6.57 17.69 -5.43
C LEU A 376 -5.96 16.28 -5.27
N PHE A 377 -6.58 15.40 -4.47
CA PHE A 377 -6.14 14.00 -4.38
C PHE A 377 -6.37 13.22 -5.68
N ALA A 378 -7.40 13.56 -6.45
CA ALA A 378 -7.63 12.97 -7.78
C ALA A 378 -6.60 13.41 -8.84
N ALA A 379 -5.83 14.47 -8.59
CA ALA A 379 -4.91 15.04 -9.57
C ALA A 379 -3.78 14.07 -9.94
N LYS A 380 -3.48 13.97 -11.25
CA LYS A 380 -2.45 13.06 -11.76
C LYS A 380 -1.03 13.46 -11.33
N ASP A 381 -0.78 14.76 -11.25
CA ASP A 381 0.56 15.33 -11.13
C ASP A 381 0.92 15.74 -9.70
N ASN A 382 0.57 14.92 -8.70
CA ASN A 382 0.99 15.00 -7.28
C ASN A 382 -0.02 14.33 -6.33
N GLY A 383 -1.23 14.01 -6.80
CA GLY A 383 -2.35 13.56 -5.97
C GLY A 383 -1.98 12.39 -5.05
N GLN A 384 -1.20 11.41 -5.55
CA GLN A 384 -0.72 10.30 -4.73
C GLN A 384 0.15 10.76 -3.56
N SER A 385 1.15 11.63 -3.80
CA SER A 385 2.03 12.11 -2.74
C SER A 385 1.30 13.03 -1.77
N HIS A 386 0.39 13.85 -2.28
CA HIS A 386 -0.44 14.73 -1.47
C HIS A 386 -1.34 13.91 -0.53
N TRP A 387 -2.10 12.98 -1.11
CA TRP A 387 -2.97 12.10 -0.33
C TRP A 387 -2.19 11.22 0.65
N ASN A 388 -1.06 10.63 0.27
CA ASN A 388 -0.26 9.82 1.18
C ASN A 388 0.22 10.61 2.40
N PHE A 389 0.63 11.87 2.20
CA PHE A 389 1.05 12.76 3.27
C PHE A 389 -0.11 13.04 4.23
N ASP A 390 -1.27 13.44 3.71
CA ASP A 390 -2.42 13.79 4.53
C ASP A 390 -3.07 12.57 5.19
N TYR A 391 -3.15 11.45 4.48
CA TYR A 391 -3.59 10.18 5.07
C TYR A 391 -2.69 9.80 6.23
N ALA A 392 -1.36 9.90 6.08
CA ALA A 392 -0.44 9.59 7.18
C ALA A 392 -0.65 10.54 8.37
N ARG A 393 -0.81 11.83 8.12
CA ARG A 393 -1.06 12.84 9.16
C ARG A 393 -2.35 12.57 9.93
N GLU A 394 -3.42 12.26 9.20
CA GLU A 394 -4.75 12.11 9.79
C GLU A 394 -4.96 10.71 10.37
N TYR A 395 -4.28 9.71 9.85
CA TYR A 395 -4.22 8.40 10.49
C TYR A 395 -3.46 8.44 11.82
N ILE A 396 -2.41 9.27 11.95
CA ILE A 396 -1.76 9.52 13.26
C ILE A 396 -2.79 10.06 14.25
N ARG A 397 -3.55 11.09 13.89
CA ARG A 397 -4.65 11.62 14.73
C ARG A 397 -5.67 10.56 15.07
N LEU A 398 -6.19 9.84 14.06
CA LEU A 398 -7.17 8.77 14.23
C LEU A 398 -6.67 7.73 15.23
N SER A 399 -5.43 7.26 15.08
CA SER A 399 -4.82 6.25 15.94
C SER A 399 -4.54 6.72 17.38
N LEU A 400 -4.79 7.99 17.68
CA LEU A 400 -4.59 8.61 19.00
C LEU A 400 -5.91 9.06 19.64
N LEU A 401 -7.05 8.92 18.96
CA LEU A 401 -8.36 9.20 19.56
C LEU A 401 -8.57 8.35 20.81
N GLY A 402 -9.05 8.96 21.89
CA GLY A 402 -9.24 8.28 23.18
C GLY A 402 -7.95 7.89 23.92
N VAL A 403 -6.76 8.19 23.39
CA VAL A 403 -5.48 7.88 24.06
C VAL A 403 -5.13 9.01 25.05
N TYR A 404 -4.97 8.67 26.32
CA TYR A 404 -4.68 9.63 27.41
C TYR A 404 -3.30 9.43 28.05
N ASN A 405 -2.37 8.90 27.28
CA ASN A 405 -0.97 8.73 27.66
C ASN A 405 -0.04 8.90 26.44
N ILE A 406 -0.43 9.79 25.52
CA ILE A 406 0.28 10.15 24.29
C ILE A 406 1.71 10.58 24.60
N ASN A 407 1.90 11.35 25.68
CA ASN A 407 3.23 11.82 26.07
C ASN A 407 4.18 10.68 26.49
N ASN A 408 3.65 9.49 26.77
CA ASN A 408 4.40 8.31 27.19
C ASN A 408 4.55 7.26 26.09
N LEU A 409 4.05 7.52 24.87
CA LEU A 409 4.23 6.61 23.74
C LEU A 409 5.68 6.62 23.25
N THR A 410 6.05 5.55 22.55
CA THR A 410 7.33 5.38 21.87
C THR A 410 7.08 5.31 20.37
N GLU A 411 7.86 6.05 19.58
CA GLU A 411 7.84 5.91 18.13
C GLU A 411 8.56 4.64 17.69
N CYS A 412 7.84 3.76 16.97
CA CYS A 412 8.33 2.48 16.48
C CYS A 412 8.19 2.34 14.96
N THR A 413 8.22 3.45 14.22
CA THR A 413 8.15 3.46 12.75
C THR A 413 9.25 2.60 12.10
N LYS A 414 10.42 2.50 12.74
CA LYS A 414 11.53 1.62 12.30
C LYS A 414 11.18 0.13 12.23
N SER A 415 10.09 -0.29 12.86
CA SER A 415 9.59 -1.67 12.83
C SER A 415 8.72 -1.98 11.62
N LEU A 416 8.21 -0.96 10.91
CA LEU A 416 7.39 -1.17 9.71
C LEU A 416 8.20 -1.72 8.54
N PRO A 417 7.60 -2.56 7.67
CA PRO A 417 8.26 -3.05 6.47
C PRO A 417 8.59 -1.90 5.49
N PRO A 418 9.46 -2.14 4.50
CA PRO A 418 9.72 -1.18 3.44
C PRO A 418 8.48 -0.98 2.56
N ARG A 419 8.30 0.24 2.05
CA ARG A 419 7.21 0.59 1.15
C ARG A 419 7.46 0.13 -0.28
N THR A 420 6.40 -0.32 -0.95
CA THR A 420 6.40 -0.58 -2.39
C THR A 420 6.05 0.71 -3.13
N LYS A 421 7.00 1.30 -3.85
CA LYS A 421 6.84 2.63 -4.51
C LYS A 421 6.21 2.57 -5.91
N THR A 422 6.16 1.39 -6.50
CA THR A 422 5.69 1.14 -7.87
C THR A 422 4.97 -0.18 -7.88
N PHE A 423 3.90 -0.29 -8.67
CA PHE A 423 3.16 -1.52 -8.84
C PHE A 423 2.76 -1.71 -10.29
N THR A 424 2.96 -2.93 -10.79
CA THR A 424 2.46 -3.36 -12.09
C THR A 424 1.63 -4.60 -11.83
N ALA A 425 0.35 -4.53 -12.19
CA ALA A 425 -0.57 -5.65 -12.09
C ALA A 425 -0.09 -6.79 -12.99
N PRO A 426 0.24 -7.99 -12.45
CA PRO A 426 0.70 -9.09 -13.29
C PRO A 426 -0.38 -9.62 -14.25
N ASP A 427 -1.64 -9.35 -13.94
CA ASP A 427 -2.88 -9.90 -14.51
C ASP A 427 -3.88 -8.78 -14.89
N GLU A 428 -3.36 -7.61 -15.26
CA GLU A 428 -4.13 -6.38 -15.54
C GLU A 428 -5.32 -6.61 -16.50
N ASP A 429 -5.08 -7.31 -17.62
CA ASP A 429 -6.13 -7.59 -18.61
C ASP A 429 -7.25 -8.48 -18.06
N LEU A 430 -6.92 -9.45 -17.20
CA LEU A 430 -7.91 -10.34 -16.59
C LEU A 430 -8.77 -9.59 -15.56
N ILE A 431 -8.17 -8.69 -14.79
CA ILE A 431 -8.89 -7.84 -13.85
C ILE A 431 -9.80 -6.89 -14.59
N LYS A 432 -9.30 -6.23 -15.64
CA LYS A 432 -10.11 -5.33 -16.48
C LYS A 432 -11.34 -6.04 -17.05
N ASN A 433 -11.16 -7.23 -17.62
CA ASN A 433 -12.27 -8.01 -18.15
C ASN A 433 -13.30 -8.40 -17.07
N TRP A 434 -12.83 -8.75 -15.86
CA TRP A 434 -13.71 -9.03 -14.73
C TRP A 434 -14.50 -7.79 -14.28
N LEU A 435 -13.83 -6.65 -14.15
CA LEU A 435 -14.41 -5.36 -13.75
C LEU A 435 -15.47 -4.84 -14.74
N GLU A 436 -15.30 -5.15 -16.03
CA GLU A 436 -16.23 -4.80 -17.10
C GLU A 436 -17.41 -5.78 -17.26
N GLY A 437 -17.54 -6.78 -16.37
CA GLY A 437 -18.67 -7.71 -16.40
C GLY A 437 -18.68 -8.68 -17.59
N ARG A 438 -17.56 -8.81 -18.33
CA ARG A 438 -17.51 -9.59 -19.58
C ARG A 438 -17.63 -11.10 -19.31
N LYS A 439 -18.35 -11.80 -20.21
CA LYS A 439 -18.48 -13.28 -20.20
C LYS A 439 -17.10 -13.93 -20.33
N GLY A 440 -16.83 -14.98 -19.55
CA GLY A 440 -15.53 -15.66 -19.51
C GLY A 440 -14.57 -15.17 -18.43
N ALA A 441 -15.00 -14.28 -17.53
CA ALA A 441 -14.24 -13.92 -16.33
C ALA A 441 -13.83 -15.17 -15.53
N VAL A 442 -12.61 -15.14 -14.98
CA VAL A 442 -12.01 -16.27 -14.25
C VAL A 442 -12.97 -16.71 -13.13
N ALA A 443 -13.27 -18.01 -13.06
CA ALA A 443 -14.03 -18.57 -11.94
C ALA A 443 -13.35 -18.17 -10.61
N ASP A 444 -14.13 -17.75 -9.64
CA ASP A 444 -13.65 -17.23 -8.36
C ASP A 444 -12.78 -15.95 -8.44
N ALA A 445 -12.80 -15.18 -9.54
CA ALA A 445 -12.02 -13.95 -9.70
C ALA A 445 -12.19 -13.00 -8.50
N ALA A 446 -13.42 -12.76 -8.06
CA ALA A 446 -13.71 -11.92 -6.90
C ALA A 446 -12.96 -12.40 -5.65
N LYS A 447 -12.96 -13.71 -5.38
CA LYS A 447 -12.27 -14.32 -4.25
C LYS A 447 -10.74 -14.27 -4.39
N LYS A 448 -10.20 -14.51 -5.59
CA LYS A 448 -8.76 -14.43 -5.86
C LYS A 448 -8.24 -13.01 -5.69
N ILE A 449 -8.89 -12.04 -6.32
CA ILE A 449 -8.59 -10.61 -6.17
C ILE A 449 -8.69 -10.21 -4.69
N MET A 450 -9.75 -10.65 -4.01
CA MET A 450 -9.93 -10.43 -2.58
C MET A 450 -8.76 -11.01 -1.78
N ASN A 451 -8.24 -12.18 -2.12
CA ASN A 451 -7.05 -12.73 -1.46
C ASN A 451 -5.72 -12.11 -1.93
N GLY A 452 -5.75 -11.13 -2.83
CA GLY A 452 -4.55 -10.55 -3.44
C GLY A 452 -3.83 -11.52 -4.39
N ASP A 453 -4.51 -12.57 -4.85
CA ASP A 453 -3.96 -13.57 -5.75
C ASP A 453 -3.96 -13.11 -7.21
N SER A 454 -3.00 -13.62 -7.98
CA SER A 454 -2.97 -13.42 -9.42
C SER A 454 -4.07 -14.24 -10.12
N LEU A 455 -4.74 -13.63 -11.10
CA LEU A 455 -5.68 -14.29 -11.99
C LEU A 455 -4.99 -15.07 -13.11
N ASN A 456 -3.72 -14.79 -13.40
CA ASN A 456 -2.94 -15.59 -14.35
C ASN A 456 -2.87 -17.02 -13.78
N GLY A 457 -3.60 -17.94 -14.40
CA GLY A 457 -3.93 -19.25 -13.83
C GLY A 457 -2.77 -19.94 -13.14
N SER A 458 -3.02 -20.41 -11.92
CA SER A 458 -2.16 -21.35 -11.22
C SER A 458 -2.08 -22.67 -12.00
N LYS A 459 -1.02 -22.90 -12.79
CA LYS A 459 -0.44 -24.25 -12.95
C LYS A 459 0.19 -24.68 -11.61
N GLY A 460 -0.59 -24.70 -10.54
CA GLY A 460 -0.07 -24.81 -9.18
C GLY A 460 -1.16 -24.79 -8.12
N VAL A 461 -2.14 -25.70 -8.21
CA VAL A 461 -2.92 -26.12 -7.05
C VAL A 461 -2.91 -27.65 -7.00
N LEU A 462 -1.77 -28.20 -6.59
CA LEU A 462 -1.75 -29.42 -5.78
C LEU A 462 -1.52 -28.98 -4.32
N GLY A 463 -2.49 -28.25 -3.79
CA GLY A 463 -2.47 -27.66 -2.45
C GLY A 463 -3.82 -27.82 -1.78
N LEU A 464 -4.39 -29.02 -1.85
CA LEU A 464 -5.69 -29.34 -1.27
C LEU A 464 -5.66 -30.69 -0.53
N VAL A 465 -4.63 -30.96 0.27
CA VAL A 465 -4.73 -31.83 1.46
C VAL A 465 -3.66 -31.42 2.49
N THR A 466 -3.99 -30.53 3.42
CA THR A 466 -3.38 -30.52 4.77
C THR A 466 -4.45 -30.11 5.76
N GLY A 467 -5.35 -31.07 6.04
CA GLY A 467 -6.45 -30.86 6.95
C GLY A 467 -7.05 -32.12 7.55
N VAL A 468 -6.49 -33.31 7.36
CA VAL A 468 -6.81 -34.51 8.18
C VAL A 468 -5.60 -35.45 8.12
N LEU A 469 -4.76 -35.46 9.15
CA LEU A 469 -3.99 -36.60 9.71
C LEU A 469 -2.89 -36.05 10.64
N GLY A 470 -3.32 -35.57 11.81
CA GLY A 470 -2.44 -35.12 12.88
C GLY A 470 -2.92 -35.62 14.24
N LYS A 471 -3.45 -36.84 14.29
CA LYS A 471 -3.74 -37.60 15.52
C LYS A 471 -3.51 -39.08 15.19
N LEU A 472 -2.88 -39.80 16.13
CA LEU A 472 -2.24 -41.13 16.00
C LEU A 472 -0.77 -40.97 15.55
N THR A 473 0.28 -41.21 16.34
CA THR A 473 0.45 -41.97 17.58
C THR A 473 1.69 -41.47 18.31
N GLY A 474 1.56 -41.12 19.59
CA GLY A 474 2.71 -41.02 20.49
C GLY A 474 3.02 -42.39 21.08
N ARG A 475 4.13 -43.00 20.68
CA ARG A 475 4.80 -44.06 21.46
C ARG A 475 6.31 -43.84 21.42
N ARG A 476 6.86 -43.62 22.62
CA ARG A 476 8.31 -43.63 22.91
C ARG A 476 8.90 -45.00 22.59
N LEU A 477 10.09 -45.05 22.00
CA LEU A 477 11.10 -46.05 22.33
C LEU A 477 12.51 -45.42 22.30
N HIS A 478 13.31 -45.79 23.29
CA HIS A 478 14.71 -45.41 23.51
C HIS A 478 15.66 -46.22 22.60
N GLY A 479 16.85 -45.69 22.29
CA GLY A 479 18.01 -46.55 21.93
C GLY A 479 19.12 -45.96 21.05
N LYS A 480 20.20 -45.50 21.71
CA LYS A 480 21.64 -45.43 21.37
C LYS A 480 22.19 -45.56 19.92
N ALA A 481 23.09 -44.61 19.65
CA ALA A 481 24.43 -44.65 18.97
C ALA A 481 24.54 -44.33 17.45
N PRO A 482 25.66 -43.70 17.01
CA PRO A 482 25.74 -42.94 15.76
C PRO A 482 26.40 -43.75 14.62
N VAL A 483 25.97 -43.51 13.37
CA VAL A 483 26.63 -44.04 12.17
C VAL A 483 27.06 -42.87 11.27
N ARG A 484 28.28 -43.01 10.74
CA ARG A 484 29.08 -42.03 10.02
C ARG A 484 28.51 -41.71 8.63
N ALA A 485 28.91 -40.53 8.13
CA ALA A 485 28.83 -40.17 6.73
C ALA A 485 29.71 -41.12 5.92
N ASP A 486 29.10 -41.83 4.97
CA ASP A 486 29.64 -42.40 3.73
C ASP A 486 28.68 -43.53 3.32
N ASP A 487 27.59 -43.16 2.62
CA ASP A 487 26.81 -44.05 1.72
C ASP A 487 25.59 -43.25 1.17
N LEU A 488 25.81 -42.50 0.09
CA LEU A 488 24.74 -42.05 -0.80
C LEU A 488 25.22 -42.22 -2.24
N SER A 489 24.84 -43.34 -2.87
CA SER A 489 24.92 -43.52 -4.31
C SER A 489 23.74 -42.80 -4.96
N VAL A 490 24.03 -41.99 -5.98
CA VAL A 490 23.01 -41.34 -6.81
C VAL A 490 22.52 -42.35 -7.84
N GLY A 491 21.31 -42.87 -7.66
CA GLY A 491 20.61 -43.67 -8.65
C GLY A 491 19.83 -42.79 -9.63
N ASN A 492 19.97 -43.07 -10.93
CA ASN A 492 19.23 -42.45 -12.02
C ASN A 492 17.70 -42.56 -11.81
N VAL A 493 16.99 -41.44 -11.93
CA VAL A 493 15.52 -41.44 -12.05
C VAL A 493 15.16 -41.43 -13.54
N THR A 494 14.58 -42.52 -14.01
CA THR A 494 13.86 -42.62 -15.27
C THR A 494 12.45 -42.04 -15.10
N VAL A 495 12.08 -41.05 -15.92
CA VAL A 495 10.69 -40.56 -16.03
C VAL A 495 9.96 -41.45 -17.01
N GLY A 496 9.08 -42.31 -16.50
CA GLY A 496 8.10 -43.05 -17.30
C GLY A 496 6.89 -42.17 -17.61
N VAL A 497 6.55 -42.03 -18.89
CA VAL A 497 5.28 -41.46 -19.34
C VAL A 497 4.24 -42.58 -19.27
N ALA A 498 3.25 -42.45 -18.40
CA ALA A 498 2.09 -43.33 -18.39
C ALA A 498 1.10 -42.87 -19.47
N GLY A 499 0.81 -43.75 -20.43
CA GLY A 499 -0.26 -43.60 -21.39
C GLY A 499 -1.50 -44.40 -20.96
N GLU A 500 -2.66 -43.76 -21.05
CA GLU A 500 -3.96 -44.38 -21.33
C GLU A 500 -4.24 -43.97 -22.79
N GLY A 501 -4.59 -44.81 -23.76
CA GLY A 501 -5.27 -46.09 -23.75
C GLY A 501 -6.47 -45.95 -24.69
N ASP A 502 -6.28 -46.24 -25.98
CA ASP A 502 -7.32 -46.82 -26.85
C ASP A 502 -6.68 -47.38 -28.13
N GLU A 503 -7.32 -48.42 -28.65
CA GLU A 503 -6.72 -49.60 -29.27
C GLU A 503 -6.93 -49.68 -30.79
N LEU A 504 -5.88 -50.13 -31.51
CA LEU A 504 -5.78 -50.86 -32.81
C LEU A 504 -6.51 -50.36 -34.08
N VAL A 505 -5.80 -50.28 -35.21
CA VAL A 505 -5.77 -51.28 -36.32
C VAL A 505 -4.77 -50.88 -37.42
N GLY A 506 -3.75 -51.73 -37.65
CA GLY A 506 -3.34 -52.29 -38.97
C GLY A 506 -2.63 -51.43 -40.07
N PRO A 507 -1.89 -52.07 -41.01
CA PRO A 507 -0.63 -51.51 -41.51
C PRO A 507 -0.43 -51.48 -43.06
N VAL A 508 0.71 -50.86 -43.46
CA VAL A 508 1.56 -51.02 -44.68
C VAL A 508 1.15 -50.45 -46.06
N CYS A 509 2.13 -49.78 -46.70
CA CYS A 509 2.70 -50.00 -48.06
C CYS A 509 2.78 -48.78 -49.03
N ASP A 510 4.04 -48.37 -49.25
CA ASP A 510 4.75 -48.08 -50.52
C ASP A 510 4.41 -46.87 -51.43
N ALA A 511 5.38 -45.93 -51.43
CA ALA A 511 6.10 -45.17 -52.49
C ALA A 511 5.63 -45.22 -53.99
N PRO A 512 6.17 -44.41 -54.96
CA PRO A 512 7.29 -43.43 -54.94
C PRO A 512 7.04 -42.12 -55.76
N GLY A 513 8.03 -41.21 -55.78
CA GLY A 513 8.18 -40.20 -56.86
C GLY A 513 8.59 -38.82 -56.39
N GLY A 514 9.90 -38.55 -56.36
CA GLY A 514 10.47 -37.23 -56.09
C GLY A 514 11.07 -36.58 -57.34
N GLU A 515 11.28 -35.27 -57.25
CA GLU A 515 12.42 -34.49 -57.77
C GLU A 515 12.28 -33.07 -57.19
N ALA A 516 13.08 -32.68 -56.19
CA ALA A 516 14.46 -32.18 -56.25
C ALA A 516 14.53 -30.66 -56.46
N VAL A 517 14.73 -29.88 -55.38
CA VAL A 517 15.52 -28.64 -55.40
C VAL A 517 16.21 -28.39 -54.05
N ALA A 518 17.55 -28.29 -54.14
CA ALA A 518 18.53 -27.57 -53.31
C ALA A 518 18.64 -27.82 -51.79
N ARG A 519 19.79 -28.42 -51.45
CA ARG A 519 20.45 -28.35 -50.14
C ARG A 519 20.70 -26.90 -49.72
N THR A 520 20.47 -26.61 -48.44
CA THR A 520 21.31 -25.70 -47.68
C THR A 520 21.69 -26.40 -46.39
N GLU A 521 22.92 -26.90 -46.30
CA GLU A 521 23.55 -27.23 -45.03
C GLU A 521 23.86 -25.92 -44.31
N LEU A 522 23.36 -25.77 -43.07
CA LEU A 522 23.95 -24.85 -42.10
C LEU A 522 24.49 -25.69 -40.94
N ALA A 523 25.81 -25.77 -40.89
CA ALA A 523 26.59 -26.32 -39.80
C ALA A 523 26.54 -25.40 -38.57
N ALA A 524 26.56 -25.98 -37.37
CA ALA A 524 27.05 -25.29 -36.19
C ALA A 524 27.68 -26.29 -35.18
N PRO A 525 29.02 -26.41 -35.14
CA PRO A 525 29.78 -27.13 -34.11
C PRO A 525 29.68 -26.50 -32.71
N ALA A 526 29.15 -25.28 -32.59
CA ALA A 526 29.15 -24.48 -31.36
C ALA A 526 28.28 -25.05 -30.22
N ALA A 527 27.25 -25.83 -30.53
CA ALA A 527 26.35 -26.38 -29.51
C ALA A 527 26.96 -27.55 -28.71
N ARG A 528 27.95 -28.26 -29.26
CA ARG A 528 28.65 -29.34 -28.55
C ARG A 528 29.80 -28.84 -27.67
N ASP A 529 30.43 -27.73 -28.04
CA ASP A 529 31.50 -27.12 -27.27
C ASP A 529 30.98 -26.35 -26.04
N LEU A 530 29.76 -25.77 -26.11
CA LEU A 530 29.11 -25.13 -24.96
C LEU A 530 28.70 -26.13 -23.87
N VAL A 531 28.23 -27.32 -24.25
CA VAL A 531 27.84 -28.37 -23.30
C VAL A 531 29.07 -28.96 -22.61
N ARG A 532 30.22 -29.06 -23.29
CA ARG A 532 31.49 -29.46 -22.66
C ARG A 532 32.06 -28.38 -21.73
N ALA A 533 31.98 -27.11 -22.11
CA ALA A 533 32.46 -26.01 -21.26
C ALA A 533 31.64 -25.88 -19.96
N ALA A 534 30.34 -26.20 -20.01
CA ALA A 534 29.48 -26.23 -18.83
C ALA A 534 29.83 -27.39 -17.88
N ASP A 535 30.15 -28.57 -18.43
CA ASP A 535 30.56 -29.75 -17.64
C ASP A 535 31.93 -29.56 -16.97
N ASP A 536 32.90 -28.98 -17.70
CA ASP A 536 34.25 -28.69 -17.17
C ASP A 536 34.24 -27.60 -16.07
N THR A 537 33.31 -26.64 -16.13
CA THR A 537 33.16 -25.56 -15.13
C THR A 537 32.55 -26.08 -13.83
N VAL A 538 31.63 -27.04 -13.91
CA VAL A 538 31.03 -27.72 -12.75
C VAL A 538 32.06 -28.64 -12.08
N ASP A 539 32.85 -29.38 -12.87
CA ASP A 539 33.86 -30.31 -12.32
C ASP A 539 35.07 -29.57 -11.70
N ALA A 540 35.44 -28.40 -12.24
CA ALA A 540 36.45 -27.51 -11.66
C ALA A 540 36.00 -26.89 -10.32
N GLY A 541 34.69 -26.61 -10.16
CA GLY A 541 34.11 -26.10 -8.91
C GLY A 541 34.09 -27.14 -7.77
N LEU A 542 34.07 -28.43 -8.11
CA LEU A 542 34.01 -29.52 -7.14
C LEU A 542 35.39 -29.99 -6.64
N ARG A 543 36.47 -29.76 -7.41
CA ARG A 543 37.84 -30.16 -7.03
C ARG A 543 38.64 -29.07 -6.27
N GLY A 544 38.12 -27.85 -6.17
CA GLY A 544 38.76 -26.72 -5.48
C GLY A 544 38.16 -26.43 -4.10
N GLN A 545 38.73 -27.04 -3.06
CA GLN A 545 38.67 -26.66 -1.62
C GLN A 545 37.54 -25.70 -1.17
N GLY A 546 36.46 -26.30 -0.66
CA GLY A 546 35.74 -25.89 0.55
C GLY A 546 35.40 -24.40 0.76
N ARG A 547 34.43 -23.86 0.01
CA ARG A 547 33.59 -22.70 0.42
C ARG A 547 32.22 -22.83 -0.24
N ARG A 548 31.14 -22.67 0.55
CA ARG A 548 29.76 -22.55 0.03
C ARG A 548 29.68 -21.28 -0.84
N VAL A 549 29.42 -21.47 -2.13
CA VAL A 549 29.10 -20.40 -3.08
C VAL A 549 27.61 -20.45 -3.37
N ASP A 550 26.95 -19.30 -3.34
CA ASP A 550 25.50 -19.12 -3.46
C ASP A 550 24.95 -19.64 -4.80
N LEU A 551 24.01 -20.58 -4.70
CA LEU A 551 23.29 -21.22 -5.82
C LEU A 551 22.34 -20.25 -6.59
N VAL A 552 22.18 -19.02 -6.10
CA VAL A 552 21.24 -18.02 -6.64
C VAL A 552 21.77 -17.36 -7.91
N ALA A 553 23.09 -17.28 -8.10
CA ALA A 553 23.69 -16.66 -9.30
C ALA A 553 23.63 -17.57 -10.55
N ALA A 554 23.60 -18.89 -10.36
CA ALA A 554 23.55 -19.86 -11.47
C ALA A 554 22.15 -19.99 -12.09
N VAL A 555 21.09 -19.81 -11.29
CA VAL A 555 19.70 -19.86 -11.77
C VAL A 555 19.37 -18.62 -12.63
N GLY A 556 19.88 -17.45 -12.24
CA GLY A 556 19.66 -16.21 -13.00
C GLY A 556 20.35 -16.17 -14.38
N ALA A 557 21.44 -16.92 -14.57
CA ALA A 557 22.13 -17.01 -15.86
C ALA A 557 21.39 -17.90 -16.87
N VAL A 558 20.67 -18.92 -16.39
CA VAL A 558 19.88 -19.83 -17.24
C VAL A 558 18.58 -19.17 -17.70
N GLU A 559 17.94 -18.34 -16.87
CA GLU A 559 16.72 -17.61 -17.24
C GLU A 559 16.98 -16.51 -18.27
N ALA A 560 18.17 -15.89 -18.28
CA ALA A 560 18.54 -14.86 -19.25
C ALA A 560 18.80 -15.41 -20.67
N GLU A 561 19.26 -16.65 -20.81
CA GLU A 561 19.52 -17.30 -22.11
C GLU A 561 18.23 -17.81 -22.78
N LEU A 562 17.23 -18.20 -21.99
CA LEU A 562 15.90 -18.60 -22.48
C LEU A 562 15.11 -17.41 -23.06
N ASP A 563 15.25 -16.22 -22.47
CA ASP A 563 14.63 -14.99 -22.97
C ASP A 563 15.26 -14.52 -24.30
N LEU A 564 16.56 -14.76 -24.50
CA LEU A 564 17.24 -14.43 -25.76
C LEU A 564 16.81 -15.35 -26.92
N ALA A 565 16.57 -16.63 -26.65
CA ALA A 565 16.05 -17.59 -27.64
C ALA A 565 14.60 -17.26 -28.07
N ASP A 566 13.75 -16.80 -27.15
CA ASP A 566 12.37 -16.38 -27.44
C ASP A 566 12.32 -15.08 -28.26
N ARG A 567 13.25 -14.15 -28.03
CA ARG A 567 13.35 -12.88 -28.77
C ARG A 567 13.82 -13.07 -30.22
N VAL A 568 14.65 -14.07 -30.52
CA VAL A 568 15.06 -14.39 -31.90
C VAL A 568 13.91 -15.02 -32.70
N GLY A 569 13.03 -15.79 -32.05
CA GLY A 569 11.84 -16.38 -32.68
C GLY A 569 10.81 -15.35 -33.14
N ARG A 570 10.76 -14.15 -32.54
CA ARG A 570 9.78 -13.10 -32.87
C ARG A 570 10.19 -12.16 -34.01
N ILE A 571 11.41 -12.29 -34.56
CA ILE A 571 11.88 -11.47 -35.71
C ILE A 571 11.51 -12.11 -37.06
N ALA A 572 11.08 -13.38 -37.08
CA ALA A 572 10.54 -14.04 -38.27
C ALA A 572 9.00 -13.90 -38.30
N GLY A 573 8.50 -12.86 -38.96
CA GLY A 573 7.06 -12.63 -39.13
C GLY A 573 6.39 -13.67 -40.06
N PRO A 574 5.04 -13.78 -40.04
CA PRO A 574 4.31 -14.71 -40.90
C PRO A 574 4.24 -14.19 -42.34
N LEU A 575 4.55 -15.06 -43.31
CA LEU A 575 4.29 -14.84 -44.74
C LEU A 575 2.78 -14.95 -45.00
N GLU A 576 2.18 -13.84 -45.45
CA GLU A 576 0.82 -13.82 -46.02
C GLU A 576 0.78 -14.57 -47.36
N VAL A 577 -0.23 -15.41 -47.55
CA VAL A 577 -0.62 -15.93 -48.87
C VAL A 577 -1.86 -15.17 -49.33
N VAL A 578 -1.68 -14.40 -50.39
CA VAL A 578 -2.70 -13.71 -51.16
C VAL A 578 -3.09 -14.64 -52.32
N ASP A 579 -4.38 -14.95 -52.48
CA ASP A 579 -4.89 -15.51 -53.74
C ASP A 579 -6.07 -14.67 -54.26
N GLY A 580 -5.85 -14.11 -55.46
CA GLY A 580 -6.84 -13.50 -56.33
C GLY A 580 -7.11 -14.38 -57.59
N PRO A 581 -7.78 -13.87 -58.64
CA PRO A 581 -9.15 -14.27 -58.99
C PRO A 581 -9.31 -15.11 -60.28
N GLY A 582 -10.52 -15.68 -60.47
CA GLY A 582 -11.09 -16.17 -61.74
C GLY A 582 -11.28 -17.69 -61.80
N GLY A 583 -12.35 -18.28 -62.33
CA GLY A 583 -13.58 -17.81 -62.96
C GLY A 583 -14.30 -18.99 -63.68
N ARG A 584 -15.63 -18.88 -63.76
CA ARG A 584 -16.59 -19.48 -64.73
C ARG A 584 -17.14 -20.92 -64.57
N GLY A 585 -18.48 -20.95 -64.66
CA GLY A 585 -19.34 -22.02 -65.19
C GLY A 585 -20.13 -22.73 -64.10
N GLY A 586 -21.46 -22.76 -64.01
CA GLY A 586 -22.58 -22.37 -64.87
C GLY A 586 -23.75 -23.32 -64.52
N GLY A 587 -25.01 -22.84 -64.50
CA GLY A 587 -26.21 -23.71 -64.48
C GLY A 587 -27.28 -23.41 -63.43
N ASP A 588 -28.10 -22.40 -63.73
CA ASP A 588 -29.59 -22.33 -63.78
C ASP A 588 -30.52 -23.31 -63.02
N TRP A 589 -31.76 -22.83 -62.81
CA TRP A 589 -33.02 -23.42 -62.29
C TRP A 589 -33.19 -23.42 -60.76
N GLY A 590 -34.22 -22.86 -60.13
CA GLY A 590 -35.46 -22.19 -60.56
C GLY A 590 -36.54 -22.33 -59.47
N GLY A 591 -37.32 -21.27 -59.20
CA GLY A 591 -38.62 -21.27 -58.48
C GLY A 591 -38.58 -21.52 -56.96
N GLY A 592 -39.37 -20.88 -56.10
CA GLY A 592 -40.52 -19.98 -56.25
C GLY A 592 -41.41 -20.09 -55.01
N GLY A 593 -41.92 -18.96 -54.50
CA GLY A 593 -43.08 -18.83 -53.59
C GLY A 593 -42.88 -19.34 -52.15
N GLY A 594 -43.33 -18.69 -51.09
CA GLY A 594 -44.30 -17.61 -50.93
C GLY A 594 -45.04 -17.80 -49.60
N GLY A 595 -45.33 -16.71 -48.90
CA GLY A 595 -46.57 -16.58 -48.10
C GLY A 595 -46.51 -16.78 -46.58
N GLY A 596 -46.71 -15.66 -45.87
CA GLY A 596 -47.59 -15.51 -44.69
C GLY A 596 -47.11 -16.07 -43.35
N GLN A 597 -47.52 -15.57 -42.18
CA GLN A 597 -48.36 -14.45 -41.79
C GLN A 597 -48.21 -14.30 -40.25
N GLU A 598 -48.62 -13.14 -39.76
CA GLU A 598 -48.81 -12.66 -38.38
C GLU A 598 -49.10 -13.67 -37.25
N GLY A 599 -48.69 -13.27 -36.04
CA GLY A 599 -49.16 -13.81 -34.77
C GLY A 599 -48.67 -12.96 -33.59
N ASP A 600 -49.63 -12.27 -32.97
CA ASP A 600 -49.56 -11.31 -31.88
C ASP A 600 -49.49 -12.00 -30.48
N GLU A 601 -49.49 -11.18 -29.42
CA GLU A 601 -49.62 -11.49 -27.98
C GLU A 601 -48.31 -11.89 -27.24
N GLY A 602 -47.96 -11.37 -26.06
CA GLY A 602 -48.70 -10.63 -25.03
C GLY A 602 -48.52 -11.30 -23.66
N GLY A 603 -47.83 -10.62 -22.72
CA GLY A 603 -48.04 -10.74 -21.27
C GLY A 603 -47.51 -11.98 -20.52
N GLY A 604 -46.64 -11.75 -19.52
CA GLY A 604 -46.23 -12.72 -18.51
C GLY A 604 -45.01 -12.25 -17.73
#